data_AF-A0A815QXA5-F1
#
_entry.id   AF-A0A815QXA5-F1
#
_cell.length_a   1.000
_cell.length_b   1.000
_cell.length_c   1.000
_cell.angle_alpha   90.00
_cell.angle_beta   90.00
_cell.angle_gamma   90.00
#
_symmetry.space_group_name_H-M   'P 1'
#
loop_
_entity.id
_entity.type
_entity.pdbx_description
1 polymer ?
#
loop_
_entity_poly.entity_id
_entity_poly.type
_entity_poly.pdbx_seq_one_letter_code
_entity_poly.pdbx_strand_id
1 'polypeptide(L)'
;MFSGVINLQRILQPTTGEAANIVVPHLDNLLKLDPYLVPYQDEIRRRYHVFQKILKQLNTEEQGIDVFTSAYKHFGIHINHETNEINIKEWAPGAKAMYIHGDFNNWKEKQYPFTRDQWGVWRITIPALSDGSSAIKHGQAIKLLIETSDGKLVNRICPWSRYVQRAEKSNIYHGVFYDPPNNEIYQFKYSQPKKRDRLKIYEAHVGISSSNEEIATYENFRINIIPRIVKQGYNTIQLMAVMEHPYYASFGYQVTSFFG
;
A
#
# COMPACT_ATOMS: atom_id res chain seq x y z
N MET A 1 15.42 8.99 7.57
CA MET A 1 15.06 10.31 7.03
C MET A 1 14.81 10.11 5.55
N PHE A 2 13.59 10.36 5.04
CA PHE A 2 13.38 10.46 3.59
C PHE A 2 13.95 11.82 3.20
N SER A 3 14.98 11.84 2.36
CA SER A 3 15.80 13.04 2.14
C SER A 3 15.44 13.84 0.89
N GLY A 4 14.41 13.43 0.15
CA GLY A 4 13.89 14.23 -0.93
C GLY A 4 12.65 13.60 -1.55
N VAL A 5 11.66 14.42 -1.88
CA VAL A 5 10.66 14.00 -2.87
C VAL A 5 11.41 13.84 -4.18
N ILE A 6 11.49 12.60 -4.69
CA ILE A 6 12.07 12.32 -6.01
C ILE A 6 11.32 13.20 -7.03
N ASN A 7 11.99 14.23 -7.53
CA ASN A 7 11.40 15.14 -8.51
C ASN A 7 11.38 14.45 -9.88
N LEU A 8 10.35 13.63 -10.10
CA LEU A 8 10.15 12.85 -11.32
C LEU A 8 10.15 13.73 -12.59
N GLN A 9 9.68 14.98 -12.50
CA GLN A 9 9.66 15.90 -13.64
C GLN A 9 11.08 16.26 -14.14
N ARG A 10 12.07 16.32 -13.25
CA ARG A 10 13.47 16.58 -13.61
C ARG A 10 14.20 15.34 -14.15
N ILE A 11 13.70 14.14 -13.83
CA ILE A 11 14.29 12.86 -14.26
C ILE A 11 13.80 12.48 -15.67
N LEU A 12 12.60 12.91 -16.06
CA LEU A 12 11.99 12.59 -17.34
C LEU A 12 12.46 13.48 -18.51
N GLN A 13 13.19 14.57 -18.24
CA GLN A 13 13.72 15.42 -19.32
C GLN A 13 14.89 14.73 -20.04
N PRO A 14 14.85 14.61 -21.38
CA PRO A 14 15.93 14.00 -22.14
C PRO A 14 17.17 14.90 -22.11
N THR A 15 18.29 14.40 -21.57
CA THR A 15 19.61 14.92 -21.95
C THR A 15 19.94 14.32 -23.32
N THR A 16 19.51 15.01 -24.38
CA THR A 16 19.87 14.65 -25.76
C THR A 16 21.39 14.66 -25.89
N GLY A 17 22.01 13.48 -25.91
CA GLY A 17 23.46 13.28 -25.99
C GLY A 17 24.00 12.18 -25.06
N GLU A 18 23.48 12.04 -23.84
CA GLU A 18 23.99 11.04 -22.87
C GLU A 18 23.39 9.64 -23.10
N ALA A 19 22.17 9.56 -23.63
CA ALA A 19 21.46 8.28 -23.83
C ALA A 19 22.09 7.37 -24.91
N ALA A 20 22.81 7.93 -25.88
CA ALA A 20 23.40 7.17 -26.98
C ALA A 20 24.49 6.18 -26.51
N ASN A 21 25.17 6.48 -25.39
CA ASN A 21 26.26 5.65 -24.84
C ASN A 21 25.79 4.67 -23.75
N ILE A 22 24.48 4.57 -23.50
CA ILE A 22 23.93 3.72 -22.44
C ILE A 22 23.82 2.27 -22.94
N VAL A 23 24.55 1.38 -22.28
CA VAL A 23 24.53 -0.06 -22.55
C VAL A 23 23.28 -0.67 -21.90
N VAL A 24 22.32 -1.07 -22.73
CA VAL A 24 21.13 -1.81 -22.31
C VAL A 24 21.45 -3.31 -22.35
N PRO A 25 21.30 -4.04 -21.23
CA PRO A 25 21.54 -5.48 -21.21
C PRO A 25 20.70 -6.23 -22.26
N HIS A 26 21.37 -7.07 -23.04
CA HIS A 26 20.73 -7.95 -24.06
C HIS A 26 19.89 -7.23 -25.13
N LEU A 27 20.13 -5.94 -25.39
CA LEU A 27 19.37 -5.20 -26.41
C LEU A 27 19.49 -5.84 -27.80
N ASP A 28 20.69 -6.25 -28.21
CA ASP A 28 20.87 -6.90 -29.51
C ASP A 28 20.06 -8.20 -29.64
N ASN A 29 19.89 -8.95 -28.54
CA ASN A 29 19.06 -10.14 -28.54
C ASN A 29 17.58 -9.79 -28.70
N LEU A 30 17.12 -8.72 -28.03
CA LEU A 30 15.74 -8.21 -28.18
C LEU A 30 15.48 -7.76 -29.62
N LEU A 31 16.39 -7.00 -30.23
CA LEU A 31 16.25 -6.52 -31.61
C LEU A 31 16.34 -7.65 -32.64
N LYS A 32 17.09 -8.73 -32.36
CA LYS A 32 17.08 -9.94 -33.19
C LYS A 32 15.77 -10.72 -33.07
N LEU A 33 15.22 -10.78 -31.86
CA LEU A 33 13.95 -11.46 -31.59
C LEU A 33 12.77 -10.71 -32.23
N ASP A 34 12.78 -9.38 -32.16
CA ASP A 34 11.78 -8.50 -32.77
C ASP A 34 12.44 -7.32 -33.52
N PRO A 35 12.72 -7.51 -34.83
CA PRO A 35 13.33 -6.47 -35.66
C PRO A 35 12.51 -5.18 -35.82
N TYR A 36 11.18 -5.20 -35.54
CA TYR A 36 10.36 -3.99 -35.61
C TYR A 36 10.74 -2.94 -34.54
N LEU A 37 11.51 -3.35 -33.53
CA LEU A 37 12.01 -2.46 -32.48
C LEU A 37 13.26 -1.67 -32.88
N VAL A 38 13.94 -2.03 -33.98
CA VAL A 38 15.20 -1.39 -34.41
C VAL A 38 15.07 0.14 -34.56
N PRO A 39 14.02 0.68 -35.20
CA PRO A 39 13.84 2.14 -35.30
C PRO A 39 13.66 2.85 -33.95
N TYR A 40 13.34 2.10 -32.88
CA TYR A 40 13.06 2.62 -31.53
C TYR A 40 14.19 2.33 -30.53
N GLN A 41 15.33 1.79 -30.97
CA GLN A 41 16.44 1.41 -30.09
C GLN A 41 16.93 2.57 -29.20
N ASP A 42 16.95 3.80 -29.74
CA ASP A 42 17.39 4.98 -28.98
C ASP A 42 16.39 5.35 -27.88
N GLU A 43 15.09 5.16 -28.11
CA GLU A 43 14.07 5.34 -27.09
C GLU A 43 14.17 4.26 -26.00
N ILE A 44 14.49 3.01 -26.37
CA ILE A 44 14.75 1.94 -25.39
C ILE A 44 15.96 2.30 -24.51
N ARG A 45 17.05 2.78 -25.11
CA ARG A 45 18.23 3.26 -24.36
C ARG A 45 17.89 4.43 -23.45
N ARG A 46 17.12 5.41 -23.93
CA ARG A 46 16.66 6.55 -23.13
C ARG A 46 15.84 6.10 -21.92
N ARG A 47 14.88 5.19 -22.10
CA ARG A 47 14.06 4.65 -20.99
C ARG A 47 14.92 3.92 -19.96
N TYR A 48 15.86 3.09 -20.41
CA TYR A 48 16.77 2.39 -19.52
C TYR A 48 17.69 3.34 -18.76
N HIS A 49 18.16 4.42 -19.40
CA HIS A 49 18.92 5.47 -18.74
C HIS A 49 18.13 6.15 -17.61
N VAL A 50 16.86 6.51 -17.88
CA VAL A 50 15.96 7.07 -16.86
C VAL A 50 15.77 6.09 -15.69
N PHE A 51 15.56 4.81 -15.98
CA PHE A 51 15.49 3.77 -14.96
C PHE A 51 16.76 3.71 -14.10
N GLN A 52 17.95 3.67 -14.72
CA GLN A 52 19.22 3.64 -14.01
C GLN A 52 19.43 4.88 -13.13
N LYS A 53 19.03 6.06 -13.63
CA LYS A 53 19.11 7.31 -12.86
C LYS A 53 18.23 7.27 -11.61
N ILE A 54 16.98 6.81 -11.73
CA ILE A 54 16.08 6.64 -10.58
C ILE A 54 16.64 5.60 -9.61
N LEU A 55 17.09 4.44 -10.11
CA LEU A 55 17.64 3.39 -9.26
C LEU A 55 18.89 3.85 -8.52
N LYS A 56 19.79 4.59 -9.19
CA LYS A 56 20.96 5.20 -8.56
C LYS A 56 20.55 6.16 -7.46
N GLN A 57 19.56 7.02 -7.72
CA GLN A 57 19.05 7.96 -6.72
C GLN A 57 18.49 7.25 -5.49
N LEU A 58 17.68 6.21 -5.67
CA LEU A 58 17.16 5.38 -4.57
C LEU A 58 18.29 4.74 -3.76
N ASN A 59 19.32 4.23 -4.42
CA ASN A 59 20.48 3.63 -3.75
C ASN A 59 21.29 4.65 -2.96
N THR A 60 21.43 5.88 -3.45
CA THR A 60 22.23 6.93 -2.80
C THR A 60 21.47 7.68 -1.70
N GLU A 61 20.17 7.95 -1.91
CA GLU A 61 19.37 8.84 -1.05
C GLU A 61 18.43 8.10 -0.10
N GLU A 62 18.00 6.88 -0.48
CA GLU A 62 16.95 6.11 0.23
C GLU A 62 17.45 4.73 0.71
N GLN A 63 18.78 4.53 0.76
CA GLN A 63 19.43 3.30 1.22
C GLN A 63 19.06 2.05 0.40
N GLY A 64 18.63 2.26 -0.85
CA GLY A 64 18.29 1.19 -1.79
C GLY A 64 16.80 0.86 -1.86
N ILE A 65 16.45 0.11 -2.92
CA ILE A 65 15.07 -0.21 -3.25
C ILE A 65 14.35 -1.02 -2.16
N ASP A 66 15.06 -1.93 -1.49
CA ASP A 66 14.48 -2.78 -0.44
C ASP A 66 14.01 -1.96 0.77
N VAL A 67 14.84 -1.00 1.20
CA VAL A 67 14.50 -0.08 2.29
C VAL A 67 13.36 0.85 1.87
N PHE A 68 13.46 1.43 0.67
CA PHE A 68 12.44 2.34 0.13
C PHE A 68 11.04 1.69 0.04
N THR A 69 10.97 0.47 -0.49
CA THR A 69 9.71 -0.28 -0.63
C THR A 69 9.14 -0.80 0.70
N SER A 70 9.91 -0.74 1.78
CA SER A 70 9.47 -1.09 3.14
C SER A 70 8.82 0.07 3.90
N ALA A 71 8.40 1.14 3.20
CA ALA A 71 7.83 2.35 3.79
C ALA A 71 6.62 2.09 4.71
N TYR A 72 5.80 1.08 4.39
CA TYR A 72 4.65 0.67 5.17
C TYR A 72 4.98 0.26 6.62
N LYS A 73 6.25 -0.06 6.93
CA LYS A 73 6.69 -0.40 8.30
C LYS A 73 6.77 0.82 9.22
N HIS A 74 6.70 2.03 8.66
CA HIS A 74 6.87 3.26 9.45
C HIS A 74 5.98 4.42 8.98
N PHE A 75 5.36 4.36 7.80
CA PHE A 75 4.21 5.19 7.42
C PHE A 75 2.91 4.49 7.77
N GLY A 76 1.88 5.28 8.08
CA GLY A 76 0.64 4.78 8.67
C GLY A 76 0.69 4.80 10.19
N ILE A 77 -0.05 3.88 10.80
CA ILE A 77 -0.36 3.88 12.24
C ILE A 77 0.22 2.61 12.84
N HIS A 78 1.20 2.78 13.73
CA HIS A 78 2.00 1.69 14.28
C HIS A 78 2.05 1.79 15.80
N ILE A 79 1.78 0.70 16.49
CA ILE A 79 2.03 0.59 17.92
C ILE A 79 3.49 0.18 18.14
N ASN A 80 4.13 0.78 19.14
CA ASN A 80 5.36 0.25 19.72
C ASN A 80 4.96 -0.73 20.84
N HIS A 81 5.13 -2.02 20.63
CA HIS A 81 4.73 -3.04 21.61
C HIS A 81 5.58 -3.07 22.89
N GLU A 82 6.72 -2.36 22.93
CA GLU A 82 7.52 -2.20 24.15
C GLU A 82 6.99 -1.07 25.03
N THR A 83 6.52 0.03 24.43
CA THR A 83 6.07 1.23 25.15
C THR A 83 4.56 1.43 25.15
N ASN A 84 3.81 0.68 24.34
CA ASN A 84 2.39 0.86 24.00
C ASN A 84 2.03 2.25 23.42
N GLU A 85 3.03 2.98 22.94
CA GLU A 85 2.82 4.25 22.25
C GLU A 85 2.41 4.00 20.80
N ILE A 86 1.60 4.90 20.25
CA ILE A 86 1.19 4.85 18.85
C ILE A 86 1.94 5.92 18.06
N ASN A 87 2.74 5.47 17.12
CA ASN A 87 3.47 6.29 16.18
C ASN A 87 2.70 6.37 14.88
N ILE A 88 2.41 7.59 14.44
CA ILE A 88 1.70 7.84 13.19
C ILE A 88 2.55 8.73 12.31
N LYS A 89 2.69 8.34 11.05
CA LYS A 89 3.44 9.10 10.05
C LYS A 89 2.67 9.15 8.75
N GLU A 90 2.48 10.35 8.22
CA GLU A 90 1.73 10.60 7.00
C GLU A 90 2.41 11.58 6.07
N TRP A 91 2.09 11.52 4.78
CA TRP A 91 2.55 12.50 3.81
C TRP A 91 1.38 13.31 3.26
N ALA A 92 1.36 14.60 3.59
CA ALA A 92 0.33 15.53 3.14
C ALA A 92 0.92 16.94 3.04
N PRO A 93 1.76 17.22 2.03
CA PRO A 93 2.47 18.49 1.91
C PRO A 93 1.54 19.71 1.72
N GLY A 94 0.33 19.47 1.18
CA GLY A 94 -0.69 20.50 1.00
C GLY A 94 -1.55 20.78 2.24
N ALA A 95 -1.41 20.00 3.32
CA ALA A 95 -2.14 20.26 4.56
C ALA A 95 -1.58 21.51 5.26
N LYS A 96 -2.48 22.32 5.82
CA LYS A 96 -2.13 23.44 6.71
C LYS A 96 -1.91 22.95 8.14
N ALA A 97 -2.78 22.05 8.61
CA ALA A 97 -2.66 21.33 9.87
C ALA A 97 -3.21 19.91 9.71
N MET A 98 -2.76 18.98 10.56
CA MET A 98 -3.24 17.60 10.58
C MET A 98 -3.43 17.12 12.01
N TYR A 99 -4.51 16.37 12.22
CA TYR A 99 -4.86 15.73 13.48
C TYR A 99 -5.36 14.31 13.24
N ILE A 100 -5.47 13.51 14.31
CA ILE A 100 -6.17 12.23 14.32
C ILE A 100 -7.26 12.24 15.38
N HIS A 101 -8.37 11.58 15.07
CA HIS A 101 -9.49 11.38 15.98
C HIS A 101 -10.24 10.11 15.61
N GLY A 102 -11.06 9.62 16.53
CA GLY A 102 -11.79 8.36 16.38
C GLY A 102 -12.50 7.97 17.66
N ASP A 103 -12.88 6.70 17.76
CA ASP A 103 -13.60 6.20 18.93
C ASP A 103 -12.80 6.39 20.22
N PHE A 104 -11.47 6.26 20.14
CA PHE A 104 -10.56 6.38 21.27
C PHE A 104 -10.61 7.74 21.98
N ASN A 105 -11.06 8.80 21.30
CA ASN A 105 -11.18 10.13 21.87
C ASN A 105 -12.59 10.74 21.72
N ASN A 106 -13.60 9.89 21.49
CA ASN A 106 -14.98 10.30 21.24
C ASN A 106 -15.11 11.31 20.08
N TRP A 107 -14.31 11.13 19.02
CA TRP A 107 -14.33 11.98 17.82
C TRP A 107 -14.07 13.47 18.11
N LYS A 108 -13.36 13.78 19.21
CA LYS A 108 -12.96 15.15 19.54
C LYS A 108 -11.93 15.63 18.53
N GLU A 109 -12.28 16.68 17.80
CA GLU A 109 -11.40 17.28 16.82
C GLU A 109 -10.22 18.00 17.48
N LYS A 110 -9.11 18.09 16.76
CA LYS A 110 -7.92 18.88 17.10
C LYS A 110 -7.17 18.51 18.39
N GLN A 111 -7.54 17.43 19.09
CA GLN A 111 -6.90 17.02 20.34
C GLN A 111 -5.49 16.42 20.14
N TYR A 112 -5.25 15.76 19.01
CA TYR A 112 -4.00 15.06 18.70
C TYR A 112 -3.34 15.67 17.45
N PRO A 113 -2.65 16.83 17.58
CA PRO A 113 -1.98 17.50 16.47
C PRO A 113 -0.70 16.79 16.03
N PHE A 114 -0.47 16.77 14.73
CA PHE A 114 0.78 16.29 14.14
C PHE A 114 1.79 17.43 13.99
N THR A 115 3.07 17.08 14.00
CA THR A 115 4.19 17.96 13.65
C THR A 115 4.63 17.69 12.21
N ARG A 116 4.75 18.74 11.40
CA ARG A 116 5.18 18.68 9.99
C ARG A 116 6.67 18.93 9.86
N ASP A 117 7.35 18.13 9.03
CA ASP A 117 8.71 18.41 8.58
C ASP A 117 8.77 19.18 7.25
N GLN A 118 9.97 19.57 6.84
CA GLN A 118 10.23 20.34 5.62
C GLN A 118 9.76 19.65 4.33
N TRP A 119 9.55 18.33 4.32
CA TRP A 119 9.12 17.55 3.17
C TRP A 119 7.59 17.34 3.13
N GLY A 120 6.87 17.90 4.10
CA GLY A 120 5.43 17.71 4.22
C GLY A 120 5.05 16.35 4.83
N VAL A 121 5.98 15.70 5.52
CA VAL A 121 5.68 14.50 6.31
C VAL A 121 5.25 14.95 7.71
N TRP A 122 4.10 14.45 8.14
CA TRP A 122 3.46 14.71 9.41
C TRP A 122 3.71 13.54 10.37
N ARG A 123 4.01 13.83 11.63
CA ARG A 123 4.22 12.81 12.67
C ARG A 123 3.52 13.16 13.97
N ILE A 124 3.04 12.14 14.67
CA ILE A 124 2.62 12.22 16.07
C ILE A 124 2.98 10.92 16.78
N THR A 125 3.35 11.03 18.04
CA THR A 125 3.43 9.90 18.97
C THR A 125 2.37 10.12 20.03
N ILE A 126 1.42 9.20 20.13
CA ILE A 126 0.39 9.20 21.17
C ILE A 126 0.91 8.31 22.31
N PRO A 127 1.11 8.84 23.52
CA PRO A 127 1.63 8.07 24.64
C PRO A 127 0.65 6.98 25.06
N ALA A 128 1.16 5.93 25.71
CA ALA A 128 0.33 4.98 26.44
C ALA A 128 -0.52 5.68 27.51
N LEU A 129 -1.65 5.07 27.86
CA LEU A 129 -2.51 5.53 28.95
C LEU A 129 -1.81 5.33 30.31
N SER A 130 -2.35 5.95 31.36
CA SER A 130 -1.78 5.88 32.71
C SER A 130 -1.70 4.47 33.29
N ASP A 131 -2.51 3.54 32.79
CA ASP A 131 -2.48 2.12 33.13
C ASP A 131 -1.47 1.31 32.30
N GLY A 132 -0.70 1.98 31.43
CA GLY A 132 0.28 1.38 30.53
C GLY A 132 -0.31 0.77 29.26
N SER A 133 -1.63 0.83 29.05
CA SER A 133 -2.28 0.29 27.85
C SER A 133 -2.21 1.25 26.66
N SER A 134 -2.40 0.72 25.44
CA SER A 134 -2.44 1.54 24.22
C SER A 134 -3.62 2.51 24.23
N ALA A 135 -3.36 3.76 23.79
CA ALA A 135 -4.38 4.79 23.68
C ALA A 135 -5.46 4.50 22.62
N ILE A 136 -5.14 3.69 21.59
CA ILE A 136 -6.10 3.22 20.58
C ILE A 136 -6.09 1.68 20.63
N LYS A 137 -7.28 1.10 20.79
CA LYS A 137 -7.47 -0.35 20.90
C LYS A 137 -7.76 -0.95 19.53
N HIS A 138 -7.37 -2.21 19.34
CA HIS A 138 -7.71 -3.00 18.16
C HIS A 138 -9.21 -2.87 17.82
N GLY A 139 -9.51 -2.66 16.54
CA GLY A 139 -10.88 -2.59 16.04
C GLY A 139 -11.55 -1.21 16.16
N GLN A 140 -10.91 -0.23 16.81
CA GLN A 140 -11.48 1.12 16.89
C GLN A 140 -11.40 1.86 15.55
N ALA A 141 -12.47 2.60 15.22
CA ALA A 141 -12.53 3.44 14.04
C ALA A 141 -11.73 4.74 14.25
N ILE A 142 -11.05 5.17 13.19
CA ILE A 142 -10.14 6.31 13.18
C ILE A 142 -10.22 7.07 11.85
N LYS A 143 -9.94 8.38 11.89
CA LYS A 143 -9.76 9.23 10.70
C LYS A 143 -8.65 10.26 10.93
N LEU A 144 -7.99 10.62 9.84
CA LEU A 144 -7.18 11.83 9.77
C LEU A 144 -8.12 13.02 9.59
N LEU A 145 -7.93 14.07 10.38
CA LEU A 145 -8.59 15.36 10.22
C LEU A 145 -7.57 16.35 9.66
N ILE A 146 -7.79 16.80 8.44
CA ILE A 146 -6.87 17.67 7.72
C ILE A 146 -7.49 19.07 7.62
N GLU A 147 -6.75 20.09 8.04
CA GLU A 147 -7.06 21.48 7.74
C GLU A 147 -6.44 21.84 6.39
N THR A 148 -7.28 22.24 5.44
CA THR A 148 -6.86 22.70 4.10
C THR A 148 -6.32 24.14 4.16
N SER A 149 -5.70 24.60 3.07
CA SER A 149 -5.17 25.97 2.97
C SER A 149 -6.26 27.05 3.12
N ASP A 150 -7.50 26.77 2.71
CA ASP A 150 -8.67 27.63 2.90
C ASP A 150 -9.34 27.47 4.28
N GLY A 151 -8.74 26.72 5.21
CA GLY A 151 -9.19 26.59 6.60
C GLY A 151 -10.32 25.59 6.83
N LYS A 152 -10.75 24.83 5.80
CA LYS A 152 -11.76 23.78 5.97
C LYS A 152 -11.16 22.55 6.64
N LEU A 153 -11.96 21.88 7.45
CA LEU A 153 -11.61 20.60 8.04
C LEU A 153 -12.20 19.46 7.21
N VAL A 154 -11.36 18.53 6.79
CA VAL A 154 -11.77 17.37 6.00
C VAL A 154 -11.29 16.07 6.62
N ASN A 155 -12.20 15.11 6.70
CA ASN A 155 -11.91 13.77 7.17
C ASN A 155 -11.36 12.89 6.04
N ARG A 156 -10.29 12.15 6.32
CA ARG A 156 -9.66 11.20 5.40
C ARG A 156 -9.30 9.91 6.11
N ILE A 157 -9.34 8.80 5.37
CA ILE A 157 -8.74 7.54 5.79
C ILE A 157 -7.23 7.66 5.56
N CYS A 158 -6.44 7.10 6.47
CA CYS A 158 -4.99 6.97 6.33
C CYS A 158 -4.67 6.17 5.04
N PRO A 159 -3.86 6.69 4.10
CA PRO A 159 -3.48 5.96 2.89
C PRO A 159 -2.82 4.60 3.14
N TRP A 160 -2.26 4.43 4.34
CA TRP A 160 -1.56 3.24 4.82
C TRP A 160 -2.43 2.39 5.77
N SER A 161 -3.74 2.64 5.85
CA SER A 161 -4.66 1.83 6.65
C SER A 161 -4.62 0.38 6.16
N ARG A 162 -4.36 -0.56 7.09
CA ARG A 162 -4.29 -2.01 6.84
C ARG A 162 -5.64 -2.71 6.82
N TYR A 163 -6.67 -2.01 7.28
CA TYR A 163 -8.03 -2.50 7.30
C TYR A 163 -8.95 -1.28 7.33
N VAL A 164 -10.03 -1.35 6.57
CA VAL A 164 -11.09 -0.35 6.60
C VAL A 164 -12.44 -1.07 6.65
N GLN A 165 -13.42 -0.40 7.23
CA GLN A 165 -14.74 -0.98 7.38
C GLN A 165 -15.81 0.05 7.04
N ARG A 166 -16.85 -0.40 6.35
CA ARG A 166 -18.07 0.38 6.16
C ARG A 166 -18.81 0.49 7.49
N ALA A 167 -19.19 1.70 7.90
CA ALA A 167 -19.99 1.88 9.09
C ALA A 167 -21.37 1.23 8.92
N GLU A 168 -21.89 0.59 9.97
CA GLU A 168 -23.14 -0.20 9.92
C GLU A 168 -24.35 0.58 9.36
N LYS A 169 -24.43 1.87 9.68
CA LYS A 169 -25.59 2.73 9.37
C LYS A 169 -25.32 3.73 8.24
N SER A 170 -24.21 3.59 7.50
CA SER A 170 -23.91 4.50 6.40
C SER A 170 -23.11 3.86 5.27
N ASN A 171 -22.94 4.59 4.17
CA ASN A 171 -22.05 4.20 3.08
C ASN A 171 -20.62 4.73 3.27
N ILE A 172 -20.32 5.29 4.45
CA ILE A 172 -19.03 5.87 4.76
C ILE A 172 -18.12 4.78 5.34
N TYR A 173 -16.90 4.73 4.80
CA TYR A 173 -15.84 3.87 5.32
C TYR A 173 -15.02 4.60 6.38
N HIS A 174 -14.48 3.82 7.30
CA HIS A 174 -13.58 4.25 8.36
C HIS A 174 -12.29 3.46 8.28
N GLY A 175 -11.17 4.11 8.56
CA GLY A 175 -9.96 3.37 8.88
C GLY A 175 -10.17 2.65 10.21
N VAL A 176 -9.69 1.41 10.31
CA VAL A 176 -9.73 0.65 11.55
C VAL A 176 -8.31 0.49 12.05
N PHE A 177 -8.09 0.76 13.34
CA PHE A 177 -6.82 0.44 13.96
C PHE A 177 -6.68 -1.09 14.09
N TYR A 178 -5.99 -1.69 13.13
CA TYR A 178 -5.85 -3.14 13.03
C TYR A 178 -4.56 -3.62 13.70
N ASP A 179 -4.66 -3.93 14.99
CA ASP A 179 -3.56 -4.52 15.78
C ASP A 179 -4.06 -5.74 16.59
N PRO A 180 -4.38 -6.87 15.92
CA PRO A 180 -5.01 -8.01 16.60
C PRO A 180 -4.09 -8.57 17.70
N PRO A 181 -4.66 -9.11 18.80
CA PRO A 181 -3.86 -9.70 19.87
C PRO A 181 -3.06 -10.91 19.36
N ASN A 182 -1.96 -11.24 20.04
CA ASN A 182 -1.01 -12.26 19.60
C ASN A 182 -1.63 -13.64 19.26
N ASN A 183 -2.71 -14.02 19.93
CA ASN A 183 -3.44 -15.28 19.71
C ASN A 183 -4.33 -15.27 18.46
N GLU A 184 -4.59 -14.11 17.85
CA GLU A 184 -5.39 -13.92 16.64
C GLU A 184 -4.53 -13.65 15.40
N ILE A 185 -3.24 -13.36 15.57
CA ILE A 185 -2.30 -13.18 14.46
C ILE A 185 -2.07 -14.52 13.76
N TYR A 186 -2.39 -14.58 12.46
CA TYR A 186 -2.15 -15.76 11.65
C TYR A 186 -0.64 -16.04 11.50
N GLN A 187 -0.22 -17.25 11.89
CA GLN A 187 1.14 -17.74 11.68
C GLN A 187 1.18 -18.61 10.42
N PHE A 188 1.98 -18.21 9.43
CA PHE A 188 2.19 -18.99 8.21
C PHE A 188 2.83 -20.34 8.54
N LYS A 189 2.13 -21.43 8.19
CA LYS A 189 2.56 -22.80 8.51
C LYS A 189 3.34 -23.50 7.39
N TYR A 190 3.21 -23.00 6.16
CA TYR A 190 3.71 -23.65 4.96
C TYR A 190 4.66 -22.72 4.21
N SER A 191 5.72 -23.29 3.64
CA SER A 191 6.65 -22.56 2.78
C SER A 191 6.03 -22.30 1.40
N GLN A 192 6.57 -21.31 0.71
CA GLN A 192 6.16 -21.01 -0.66
C GLN A 192 6.46 -22.23 -1.57
N PRO A 193 5.53 -22.65 -2.44
CA PRO A 193 5.78 -23.70 -3.41
C PRO A 193 6.95 -23.35 -4.34
N LYS A 194 7.66 -24.37 -4.84
CA LYS A 194 8.70 -24.18 -5.86
C LYS A 194 8.10 -23.57 -7.13
N LYS A 195 8.82 -22.63 -7.74
CA LYS A 195 8.48 -22.06 -9.05
C LYS A 195 8.26 -23.18 -10.07
N ARG A 196 7.19 -23.07 -10.84
CA ARG A 196 6.83 -24.03 -11.90
C ARG A 196 7.24 -23.46 -13.26
N ASP A 197 7.64 -24.34 -14.18
CA ASP A 197 8.01 -23.94 -15.54
C ASP A 197 6.80 -23.52 -16.39
N ARG A 198 5.61 -24.03 -16.05
CA ARG A 198 4.35 -23.72 -16.74
C ARG A 198 3.28 -23.37 -15.72
N LEU A 199 2.66 -22.21 -15.89
CA LEU A 199 1.55 -21.77 -15.07
C LEU A 199 0.23 -22.31 -15.64
N LYS A 200 -0.55 -22.95 -14.78
CA LYS A 200 -1.96 -23.28 -15.00
C LYS A 200 -2.74 -22.46 -13.99
N ILE A 201 -3.18 -21.29 -14.42
CA ILE A 201 -3.73 -20.24 -13.56
C ILE A 201 -5.24 -20.40 -13.47
N TYR A 202 -5.76 -20.49 -12.25
CA TYR A 202 -7.18 -20.35 -11.96
C TYR A 202 -7.43 -18.91 -11.51
N GLU A 203 -8.09 -18.11 -12.35
CA GLU A 203 -8.52 -16.77 -11.97
C GLU A 203 -9.74 -16.85 -11.05
N ALA A 204 -9.70 -16.12 -9.94
CA ALA A 204 -10.71 -16.22 -8.90
C ALA A 204 -11.05 -14.86 -8.28
N HIS A 205 -12.31 -14.70 -7.93
CA HIS A 205 -12.84 -13.61 -7.12
C HIS A 205 -13.55 -14.21 -5.90
N VAL A 206 -13.07 -13.89 -4.69
CA VAL A 206 -13.55 -14.52 -3.45
C VAL A 206 -15.03 -14.26 -3.22
N GLY A 207 -15.47 -13.01 -3.33
CA GLY A 207 -16.85 -12.63 -2.97
C GLY A 207 -17.97 -13.29 -3.80
N ILE A 208 -17.67 -13.86 -4.97
CA ILE A 208 -18.66 -14.54 -5.84
C ILE A 208 -18.42 -16.06 -5.90
N SER A 209 -17.61 -16.59 -5.00
CA SER A 209 -17.18 -18.00 -5.04
C SER A 209 -18.08 -18.93 -4.21
N SER A 210 -19.33 -18.55 -3.98
CA SER A 210 -20.34 -19.36 -3.30
C SER A 210 -21.55 -19.54 -4.22
N SER A 211 -22.31 -20.60 -4.01
CA SER A 211 -23.62 -20.79 -4.65
C SER A 211 -24.72 -19.94 -4.02
N ASN A 212 -24.48 -19.38 -2.84
CA ASN A 212 -25.42 -18.52 -2.14
C ASN A 212 -25.41 -17.10 -2.74
N GLU A 213 -26.54 -16.40 -2.66
CA GLU A 213 -26.69 -14.99 -3.07
C GLU A 213 -26.11 -14.01 -2.01
N GLU A 214 -24.84 -14.21 -1.65
CA GLU A 214 -24.15 -13.42 -0.64
C GLU A 214 -22.69 -13.14 -1.05
N ILE A 215 -22.04 -12.18 -0.38
CA ILE A 215 -20.60 -11.98 -0.54
C ILE A 215 -19.89 -13.08 0.24
N ALA A 216 -19.31 -14.03 -0.48
CA ALA A 216 -18.59 -15.15 0.11
C ALA A 216 -17.30 -14.71 0.83
N THR A 217 -16.91 -15.47 1.85
CA THR A 217 -15.75 -15.15 2.69
C THR A 217 -14.46 -15.82 2.22
N TYR A 218 -13.31 -15.28 2.65
CA TYR A 218 -12.01 -15.95 2.46
C TYR A 218 -11.98 -17.37 3.03
N GLU A 219 -12.71 -17.62 4.12
CA GLU A 219 -12.80 -18.93 4.75
C GLU A 219 -13.61 -19.92 3.89
N ASN A 220 -14.72 -19.47 3.30
CA ASN A 220 -15.45 -20.27 2.31
C ASN A 220 -14.57 -20.62 1.11
N PHE A 221 -13.83 -19.64 0.58
CA PHE A 221 -12.90 -19.87 -0.53
C PHE A 221 -11.83 -20.91 -0.18
N ARG A 222 -11.24 -20.78 1.03
CA ARG A 222 -10.22 -21.71 1.53
C ARG A 222 -10.73 -23.15 1.64
N ILE A 223 -11.90 -23.34 2.24
CA ILE A 223 -12.44 -24.68 2.52
C ILE A 223 -13.03 -25.33 1.26
N ASN A 224 -13.79 -24.57 0.46
CA ASN A 224 -14.63 -25.15 -0.59
C ASN A 224 -14.03 -25.01 -1.99
N ILE A 225 -13.26 -23.94 -2.24
CA ILE A 225 -12.82 -23.59 -3.60
C ILE A 225 -11.39 -24.04 -3.87
N ILE A 226 -10.44 -23.80 -2.94
CA ILE A 226 -9.05 -24.22 -3.12
C ILE A 226 -8.91 -25.73 -3.41
N PRO A 227 -9.58 -26.66 -2.68
CA PRO A 227 -9.48 -28.08 -2.99
C PRO A 227 -9.98 -28.45 -4.39
N ARG A 228 -11.02 -27.75 -4.87
CA ARG A 228 -11.54 -27.94 -6.24
C ARG A 228 -10.51 -27.50 -7.28
N ILE A 229 -9.88 -26.34 -7.08
CA ILE A 229 -8.81 -25.82 -7.97
C ILE A 229 -7.67 -26.85 -8.07
N VAL A 230 -7.24 -27.39 -6.93
CA VAL A 230 -6.20 -28.43 -6.87
C VAL A 230 -6.64 -29.70 -7.58
N LYS A 231 -7.86 -30.19 -7.35
CA LYS A 231 -8.40 -31.40 -8.01
C LYS A 231 -8.46 -31.26 -9.53
N GLN A 232 -8.70 -30.06 -10.04
CA GLN A 232 -8.71 -29.76 -11.48
C GLN A 232 -7.30 -29.65 -12.08
N GLY A 233 -6.24 -29.70 -11.27
CA GLY A 233 -4.85 -29.72 -11.72
C GLY A 233 -4.25 -28.34 -12.04
N TYR A 234 -4.89 -27.26 -11.57
CA TYR A 234 -4.31 -25.92 -11.57
C TYR A 234 -3.17 -25.85 -10.54
N ASN A 235 -2.18 -25.00 -10.80
CA ASN A 235 -0.99 -24.87 -9.96
C ASN A 235 -0.71 -23.43 -9.51
N THR A 236 -1.58 -22.49 -9.88
CA THR A 236 -1.48 -21.08 -9.53
C THR A 236 -2.88 -20.50 -9.45
N ILE A 237 -3.12 -19.62 -8.48
CA ILE A 237 -4.38 -18.87 -8.36
C ILE A 237 -4.05 -17.41 -8.63
N GLN A 238 -4.76 -16.79 -9.58
CA GLN A 238 -4.78 -15.35 -9.73
C GLN A 238 -5.95 -14.83 -8.90
N LEU A 239 -5.65 -14.16 -7.79
CA LEU A 239 -6.67 -13.64 -6.88
C LEU A 239 -6.99 -12.19 -7.26
N MET A 240 -8.24 -11.94 -7.64
CA MET A 240 -8.75 -10.62 -7.98
C MET A 240 -9.40 -9.96 -6.77
N ALA A 241 -9.58 -8.64 -6.85
CA ALA A 241 -10.37 -7.85 -5.90
C ALA A 241 -9.95 -8.00 -4.43
N VAL A 242 -8.63 -8.16 -4.18
CA VAL A 242 -8.06 -8.28 -2.83
C VAL A 242 -7.90 -6.90 -2.18
N MET A 243 -7.37 -5.93 -2.92
CA MET A 243 -7.23 -4.55 -2.43
C MET A 243 -8.62 -3.93 -2.26
N GLU A 244 -8.82 -3.21 -1.16
CA GLU A 244 -10.12 -2.66 -0.81
C GLU A 244 -10.71 -1.73 -1.88
N HIS A 245 -11.98 -1.97 -2.20
CA HIS A 245 -12.76 -1.23 -3.21
C HIS A 245 -14.25 -1.15 -2.78
N PRO A 246 -14.78 0.04 -2.44
CA PRO A 246 -16.13 0.19 -1.89
C PRO A 246 -17.22 -0.03 -2.93
N TYR A 247 -16.91 0.17 -4.23
CA TYR A 247 -17.83 -0.17 -5.31
C TYR A 247 -17.61 -1.63 -5.73
N TYR A 248 -18.39 -2.54 -5.14
CA TYR A 248 -18.25 -3.99 -5.36
C TYR A 248 -18.34 -4.39 -6.85
N ALA A 249 -19.23 -3.73 -7.61
CA ALA A 249 -19.37 -3.97 -9.05
C ALA A 249 -18.18 -3.47 -9.90
N SER A 250 -17.19 -2.80 -9.29
CA SER A 250 -15.92 -2.51 -9.96
C SER A 250 -15.04 -3.74 -10.18
N PHE A 251 -15.40 -4.90 -9.59
CA PHE A 251 -14.61 -6.13 -9.67
C PHE A 251 -13.16 -5.96 -9.17
N GLY A 252 -12.96 -5.04 -8.21
CA GLY A 252 -11.65 -4.71 -7.65
C GLY A 252 -10.87 -3.62 -8.38
N TYR A 253 -11.37 -3.06 -9.49
CA TYR A 253 -10.62 -2.10 -10.30
C TYR A 253 -10.69 -0.65 -9.78
N GLN A 254 -11.63 -0.32 -8.88
CA GLN A 254 -11.74 1.00 -8.25
C GLN A 254 -11.27 0.96 -6.79
N VAL A 255 -9.96 0.76 -6.61
CA VAL A 255 -9.30 0.70 -5.29
C VAL A 255 -9.40 2.05 -4.57
N THR A 256 -9.71 2.03 -3.27
CA THR A 256 -9.67 3.23 -2.41
C THR A 256 -8.68 3.15 -1.26
N SER A 257 -8.35 1.95 -0.79
CA SER A 257 -7.35 1.74 0.25
C SER A 257 -6.35 0.69 -0.23
N PHE A 258 -5.15 1.14 -0.57
CA PHE A 258 -4.15 0.33 -1.27
C PHE A 258 -3.47 -0.73 -0.38
N PHE A 259 -3.54 -0.55 0.94
CA PHE A 259 -3.01 -1.47 1.96
C PHE A 259 -4.10 -2.15 2.77
N GLY A 260 -5.37 -1.81 2.51
CA GLY A 260 -6.55 -2.28 3.23
C GLY A 260 -7.06 -3.62 2.73
#